data_AF-A0A8X7CR19-F1
#
_entry.id   AF-A0A8X7CR19-F1
#
_cell.length_a   1.000
_cell.length_b   1.000
_cell.length_c   1.000
_cell.angle_alpha   90.00
_cell.angle_beta   90.00
_cell.angle_gamma   90.00
#
_symmetry.space_group_name_H-M   'P 1'
#
loop_
_entity.id
_entity.type
_entity.pdbx_description
1 polymer ?
#
loop_
_entity_poly.entity_id
_entity_poly.type
_entity_poly.pdbx_seq_one_letter_code
_entity_poly.pdbx_strand_id
1 'polypeptide(L)'
;WWDIAYNFLVGGDGNVYEGRGWFHTGSHAVNYNTIALGLSFMGNFNKDKPNEAMLNATLNLIKCGVKKGYFSPTREIHGHRDVACTESPGNHLYAVIRNWEFFKGGRLPNYYCRKLPMPDANKDIVNE
;
A
#
# COMPACT_ATOMS: atom_id res chain seq x y z
N TRP A 1 9.03 -10.53 -9.13
CA TRP A 1 8.51 -11.10 -7.87
C TRP A 1 7.92 -12.47 -8.15
N TRP A 2 7.74 -13.32 -7.13
CA TRP A 2 7.18 -14.67 -7.29
C TRP A 2 5.64 -14.72 -7.21
N ASP A 3 5.01 -13.63 -6.77
CA ASP A 3 3.55 -13.42 -6.72
C ASP A 3 3.25 -11.90 -6.72
N ILE A 4 1.96 -11.52 -6.80
CA ILE A 4 1.45 -10.15 -6.71
C ILE A 4 2.01 -9.42 -5.48
N ALA A 5 2.24 -8.11 -5.58
CA ALA A 5 2.94 -7.33 -4.56
C ALA A 5 2.23 -7.31 -3.20
N TYR A 6 0.90 -7.21 -3.27
CA TYR A 6 0.04 -6.80 -2.18
C TYR A 6 -0.58 -8.02 -1.50
N ASN A 7 -0.86 -7.89 -0.22
CA ASN A 7 -1.55 -8.91 0.55
C ASN A 7 -3.02 -8.96 0.16
N PHE A 8 -3.63 -7.79 -0.05
CA PHE A 8 -5.01 -7.68 -0.51
C PHE A 8 -5.17 -6.53 -1.50
N LEU A 9 -6.19 -6.66 -2.34
CA LEU A 9 -6.65 -5.62 -3.24
C LEU A 9 -8.12 -5.32 -2.96
N VAL A 10 -8.52 -4.07 -3.17
CA VAL A 10 -9.91 -3.62 -2.97
C VAL A 10 -10.41 -3.06 -4.30
N GLY A 11 -11.47 -3.65 -4.82
CA GLY A 11 -12.09 -3.26 -6.09
C GLY A 11 -13.16 -2.20 -5.91
N GLY A 12 -13.42 -1.43 -6.98
CA GLY A 12 -14.51 -0.45 -7.01
C GLY A 12 -15.90 -1.05 -6.85
N ASP A 13 -16.02 -2.37 -6.96
CA ASP A 13 -17.20 -3.18 -6.66
C ASP A 13 -17.43 -3.40 -5.15
N GLY A 14 -16.49 -2.98 -4.29
CA GLY A 14 -16.56 -3.19 -2.85
C GLY A 14 -16.09 -4.56 -2.38
N ASN A 15 -15.47 -5.37 -3.26
CA ASN A 15 -14.90 -6.65 -2.88
C ASN A 15 -13.44 -6.53 -2.46
N VAL A 16 -13.05 -7.40 -1.52
CA VAL A 16 -11.65 -7.64 -1.16
C VAL A 16 -11.17 -8.87 -1.91
N TYR A 17 -10.06 -8.71 -2.63
CA TYR A 17 -9.40 -9.76 -3.38
C TYR A 17 -8.12 -10.15 -2.64
N GLU A 18 -7.96 -11.44 -2.38
CA GLU A 18 -6.74 -11.95 -1.75
C GLU A 18 -5.60 -11.98 -2.78
N GLY A 19 -4.48 -11.34 -2.43
CA GLY A 19 -3.20 -11.51 -3.10
C GLY A 19 -2.36 -12.49 -2.30
N ARG A 20 -1.31 -11.99 -1.64
CA ARG A 20 -0.48 -12.82 -0.73
C ARG A 20 -1.17 -13.22 0.58
N GLY A 21 -2.34 -12.66 0.88
CA GLY A 21 -3.10 -13.00 2.07
C GLY A 21 -2.42 -12.60 3.38
N TRP A 22 -2.84 -13.22 4.48
CA TRP A 22 -2.47 -12.82 5.84
C TRP A 22 -1.06 -13.23 6.27
N PHE A 23 -0.53 -14.32 5.71
CA PHE A 23 0.63 -15.01 6.27
C PHE A 23 1.91 -14.88 5.45
N HIS A 24 1.82 -14.36 4.24
CA HIS A 24 2.98 -14.21 3.35
C HIS A 24 3.47 -12.77 3.28
N THR A 25 4.78 -12.61 3.35
CA THR A 25 5.47 -11.33 3.21
C THR A 25 5.15 -10.68 1.86
N GLY A 26 4.77 -9.40 1.88
CA GLY A 26 4.50 -8.60 0.70
C GLY A 26 5.75 -8.23 -0.12
N SER A 27 5.54 -7.49 -1.21
CA SER A 27 6.61 -6.78 -1.92
C SER A 27 6.19 -5.34 -2.28
N HIS A 28 5.35 -4.75 -1.43
CA HIS A 28 4.71 -3.46 -1.68
C HIS A 28 5.48 -2.24 -1.14
N ALA A 29 6.23 -2.39 -0.04
CA ALA A 29 6.98 -1.30 0.60
C ALA A 29 8.31 -1.81 1.17
N VAL A 30 9.42 -1.38 0.57
CA VAL A 30 10.78 -1.73 1.04
C VAL A 30 10.93 -1.32 2.51
N ASN A 31 11.58 -2.17 3.31
CA ASN A 31 11.73 -2.07 4.78
C ASN A 31 10.47 -2.32 5.63
N TYR A 32 9.28 -2.41 5.02
CA TYR A 32 8.03 -2.68 5.75
C TYR A 32 7.34 -3.98 5.37
N ASN A 33 7.75 -4.62 4.27
CA ASN A 33 7.15 -5.87 3.78
C ASN A 33 7.07 -7.01 4.83
N THR A 34 8.01 -7.06 5.79
CA THR A 34 8.09 -8.11 6.82
C THR A 34 7.29 -7.78 8.09
N ILE A 35 6.83 -6.54 8.26
CA ILE A 35 6.14 -6.07 9.48
C ILE A 35 4.75 -5.49 9.20
N ALA A 36 4.37 -5.34 7.92
CA ALA A 36 3.10 -4.77 7.50
C ALA A 36 2.47 -5.58 6.38
N LEU A 37 1.13 -5.56 6.33
CA LEU A 37 0.36 -6.08 5.21
C LEU A 37 0.01 -4.93 4.25
N GLY A 38 0.25 -5.13 2.96
CA GLY A 38 -0.08 -4.17 1.92
C GLY A 38 -1.49 -4.34 1.37
N LEU A 39 -2.29 -3.27 1.44
CA LEU A 39 -3.57 -3.16 0.75
C LEU A 39 -3.46 -2.22 -0.44
N SER A 40 -3.92 -2.65 -1.62
CA SER A 40 -4.00 -1.79 -2.81
C SER A 40 -5.45 -1.52 -3.19
N PHE A 41 -5.82 -0.25 -3.31
CA PHE A 41 -7.10 0.12 -3.91
C PHE A 41 -6.93 0.14 -5.43
N MET A 42 -7.74 -0.62 -6.16
CA MET A 42 -7.68 -0.67 -7.62
C MET A 42 -8.26 0.62 -8.21
N GLY A 43 -7.38 1.52 -8.66
CA GLY A 43 -7.75 2.80 -9.25
C GLY A 43 -6.64 3.84 -9.20
N ASN A 44 -6.93 5.07 -9.66
CA ASN A 44 -6.01 6.20 -9.58
C ASN A 44 -6.61 7.33 -8.72
N PHE A 45 -6.30 7.32 -7.43
CA PHE A 45 -6.86 8.29 -6.48
C PHE A 45 -6.07 9.60 -6.37
N ASN A 46 -5.17 9.87 -7.32
CA ASN A 46 -4.77 11.25 -7.60
C ASN A 46 -5.83 11.98 -8.44
N LYS A 47 -6.65 11.24 -9.20
CA LYS A 47 -7.69 11.78 -10.08
C LYS A 47 -9.08 11.60 -9.49
N ASP A 48 -9.35 10.38 -9.01
CA ASP A 48 -10.68 9.98 -8.56
C ASP A 48 -10.77 9.90 -7.04
N LYS A 49 -12.00 9.95 -6.50
CA LYS A 49 -12.24 9.63 -5.09
C LYS A 49 -12.52 8.12 -4.95
N PRO A 50 -12.01 7.46 -3.90
CA PRO A 50 -12.46 6.11 -3.57
C PRO A 50 -13.95 6.15 -3.26
N ASN A 51 -14.70 5.16 -3.75
CA ASN A 51 -16.11 5.06 -3.42
C ASN A 51 -16.30 4.47 -2.01
N GLU A 52 -17.51 4.62 -1.47
CA GLU A 52 -17.82 4.20 -0.11
C GLU A 52 -17.70 2.67 0.08
N ALA A 53 -18.05 1.89 -0.95
CA ALA A 53 -17.96 0.43 -0.89
C ALA A 53 -16.51 -0.04 -0.68
N MET A 54 -15.54 0.58 -1.36
CA MET A 54 -14.11 0.31 -1.14
C MET A 54 -13.66 0.62 0.29
N LEU A 55 -14.10 1.75 0.83
CA LEU A 55 -13.72 2.18 2.18
C LEU A 55 -14.32 1.23 3.23
N ASN A 56 -15.59 0.87 3.09
CA ASN A 56 -16.28 -0.06 3.97
C ASN A 56 -15.66 -1.46 3.93
N ALA A 57 -15.35 -1.97 2.73
CA ALA A 57 -14.66 -3.25 2.56
C ALA A 57 -13.32 -3.28 3.28
N THR A 58 -12.54 -2.20 3.16
CA THR A 58 -11.24 -2.07 3.81
C THR A 58 -11.36 -2.03 5.34
N LEU A 59 -12.27 -1.23 5.88
CA LEU A 59 -12.48 -1.14 7.33
C LEU A 59 -12.96 -2.48 7.91
N ASN A 60 -13.85 -3.18 7.20
CA ASN A 60 -14.30 -4.51 7.58
C ASN A 60 -13.17 -5.54 7.56
N LEU A 61 -12.29 -5.48 6.57
CA LEU A 61 -11.11 -6.34 6.49
C LEU A 61 -10.16 -6.10 7.67
N ILE A 62 -9.86 -4.83 7.98
CA ILE A 62 -9.01 -4.46 9.13
C ILE A 62 -9.64 -4.96 10.43
N LYS A 63 -10.95 -4.74 10.62
CA LYS A 63 -11.68 -5.21 11.80
C LYS A 63 -11.65 -6.74 11.93
N CYS A 64 -11.84 -7.45 10.82
CA CYS A 64 -11.72 -8.91 10.77
C CYS A 64 -10.30 -9.37 11.13
N GLY A 65 -9.28 -8.70 10.58
CA GLY A 65 -7.88 -8.97 10.88
C GLY A 65 -7.54 -8.80 12.36
N VAL A 66 -8.04 -7.73 13.00
CA VAL A 66 -7.89 -7.54 14.45
C VAL A 66 -8.59 -8.65 15.23
N LYS A 67 -9.86 -8.95 14.89
CA LYS A 67 -10.64 -10.00 15.57
C LYS A 67 -9.99 -11.38 15.46
N LYS A 68 -9.34 -11.68 14.33
CA LYS A 68 -8.64 -12.94 14.08
C LYS A 68 -7.19 -12.97 14.59
N GLY A 69 -6.68 -11.85 15.12
CA GLY A 69 -5.31 -11.76 15.63
C GLY A 69 -4.24 -11.57 14.56
N TYR A 70 -4.60 -11.23 13.32
CA TYR A 70 -3.65 -10.88 12.26
C TYR A 70 -3.08 -9.46 12.42
N PHE A 71 -3.83 -8.58 13.07
CA PHE A 71 -3.38 -7.24 13.44
C PHE A 71 -3.45 -7.04 14.94
N SER A 72 -2.49 -6.29 15.49
CA SER A 72 -2.62 -5.73 16.83
C SER A 72 -3.86 -4.83 16.91
N PRO A 73 -4.62 -4.82 18.03
CA PRO A 73 -5.69 -3.85 18.24
C PRO A 73 -5.24 -2.39 18.04
N THR A 74 -3.97 -2.09 18.36
CA THR A 74 -3.34 -0.76 18.20
C THR A 74 -2.48 -0.65 16.94
N ARG A 75 -2.76 -1.45 15.90
CA ARG A 75 -2.05 -1.39 14.61
C ARG A 75 -2.02 0.03 14.05
N GLU A 76 -0.95 0.39 13.37
CA GLU A 76 -0.85 1.68 12.69
C GLU A 76 -1.35 1.61 11.25
N ILE A 77 -1.95 2.69 10.77
CA ILE A 77 -2.36 2.87 9.38
C ILE A 77 -1.52 3.97 8.74
N HIS A 78 -0.99 3.67 7.56
CA HIS A 78 -0.09 4.53 6.80
C HIS A 78 -0.44 4.51 5.30
N GLY A 79 -0.24 5.62 4.62
CA GLY A 79 -0.19 5.67 3.17
C GLY A 79 1.17 5.20 2.65
N HIS A 80 1.25 4.67 1.43
CA HIS A 80 2.54 4.26 0.87
C HIS A 80 3.56 5.43 0.80
N ARG A 81 3.07 6.66 0.59
CA ARG A 81 3.87 7.90 0.64
C ARG A 81 4.51 8.20 1.99
N ASP A 82 4.04 7.58 3.07
CA ASP A 82 4.62 7.73 4.41
C ASP A 82 5.90 6.88 4.58
N VAL A 83 6.12 5.89 3.68
CA VAL A 83 7.27 4.95 3.76
C VAL A 83 8.18 4.96 2.52
N ALA A 84 7.74 5.54 1.41
CA ALA A 84 8.52 5.63 0.17
C ALA A 84 8.24 6.93 -0.61
N CYS A 85 9.13 7.31 -1.54
CA CYS A 85 8.85 8.42 -2.47
C CYS A 85 7.95 7.96 -3.60
N THR A 86 6.67 7.97 -3.30
CA THR A 86 5.60 7.66 -4.22
C THR A 86 4.43 8.59 -3.96
N GLU A 87 3.62 8.82 -4.98
CA GLU A 87 2.34 9.50 -4.81
C GLU A 87 1.28 8.57 -4.21
N SER A 88 1.48 7.25 -4.22
CA SER A 88 0.55 6.28 -3.65
C SER A 88 0.27 6.60 -2.16
N PRO A 89 -0.97 6.52 -1.67
CA PRO A 89 -2.16 5.95 -2.31
C PRO A 89 -2.97 6.95 -3.16
N GLY A 90 -2.40 8.10 -3.52
CA GLY A 90 -3.08 9.19 -4.22
C GLY A 90 -3.71 10.21 -3.27
N ASN A 91 -3.83 11.46 -3.71
CA ASN A 91 -4.24 12.57 -2.84
C ASN A 91 -5.64 12.42 -2.24
N HIS A 92 -6.62 11.93 -3.02
CA HIS A 92 -7.99 11.77 -2.54
C HIS A 92 -8.11 10.64 -1.52
N LEU A 93 -7.51 9.48 -1.79
CA LEU A 93 -7.54 8.36 -0.84
C LEU A 93 -6.71 8.69 0.41
N TYR A 94 -5.55 9.32 0.26
CA TYR A 94 -4.75 9.78 1.41
C TYR A 94 -5.54 10.76 2.30
N ALA A 95 -6.30 11.68 1.69
CA ALA A 95 -7.14 12.60 2.45
C ALA A 95 -8.21 11.90 3.29
N VAL A 96 -8.74 10.77 2.82
CA VAL A 96 -9.74 9.97 3.55
C VAL A 96 -9.10 9.18 4.69
N ILE A 97 -8.03 8.43 4.43
CA ILE A 97 -7.42 7.56 5.45
C ILE A 97 -6.79 8.34 6.61
N ARG A 98 -6.45 9.63 6.40
CA ARG A 98 -6.00 10.52 7.49
C ARG A 98 -7.00 10.66 8.64
N ASN A 99 -8.28 10.43 8.37
CA ASN A 99 -9.34 10.50 9.36
C ASN A 99 -9.65 9.14 10.01
N TRP A 100 -8.95 8.07 9.62
CA TRP A 100 -9.16 6.75 10.20
C TRP A 100 -8.51 6.62 11.56
N GLU A 101 -9.14 5.82 12.41
CA GLU A 101 -8.56 5.43 13.69
C GLU A 101 -7.20 4.76 13.47
N PHE A 102 -6.22 5.12 14.31
CA PHE A 102 -4.83 4.65 14.24
C PHE A 102 -4.02 5.06 13.00
N PHE A 103 -4.53 6.01 12.21
CA PHE A 103 -3.67 6.71 11.27
C PHE A 103 -2.58 7.49 12.02
N LYS A 104 -1.32 7.34 11.63
CA LYS A 104 -0.19 8.08 12.22
C LYS A 104 0.39 9.10 11.26
N GLY A 105 0.48 8.75 9.97
CA GLY A 105 0.95 9.63 8.90
C GLY A 105 2.39 10.12 9.07
N GLY A 106 2.87 10.83 8.06
CA GLY A 106 4.21 11.40 8.07
C GLY A 106 5.29 10.35 7.80
N ARG A 107 6.51 10.83 7.58
CA ARG A 107 7.63 9.98 7.16
C ARG A 107 8.05 9.03 8.28
N LEU A 108 7.88 7.74 8.06
CA LEU A 108 8.23 6.71 9.04
C LEU A 108 9.75 6.41 9.10
N PRO A 109 10.25 5.85 10.22
CA PRO A 109 11.64 5.42 10.35
C PRO A 109 11.97 4.28 9.37
N ASN A 110 13.07 4.39 8.61
CA ASN A 110 13.43 3.52 7.48
C ASN A 110 12.70 3.82 6.16
N TYR A 111 12.14 5.02 6.02
CA TYR A 111 11.65 5.52 4.74
C TYR A 111 12.66 5.29 3.62
N TYR A 112 12.22 4.62 2.57
CA TYR A 112 13.09 4.20 1.49
C TYR A 112 12.66 4.80 0.15
N CYS A 113 13.58 5.56 -0.43
CA CYS A 113 13.52 5.95 -1.82
C CYS A 113 14.47 5.09 -2.62
N ARG A 114 13.95 4.31 -3.56
CA ARG A 114 14.81 3.72 -4.58
C ARG A 114 15.38 4.86 -5.41
N LYS A 115 16.68 5.15 -5.26
CA LYS A 115 17.40 5.85 -6.32
C LYS A 115 17.37 4.91 -7.51
N LEU A 116 16.57 5.22 -8.53
CA LEU A 116 16.75 4.56 -9.82
C LEU A 116 18.22 4.80 -10.20
N PRO A 117 18.99 3.79 -10.61
CA PRO A 117 20.23 4.08 -11.31
C PRO A 117 19.84 4.96 -12.49
N MET A 118 20.51 6.11 -12.64
CA MET A 118 20.41 6.83 -13.91
C MET A 118 20.77 5.82 -15.01
N PRO A 119 20.02 5.75 -16.13
CA PRO A 119 20.51 5.01 -17.27
C PRO A 119 21.93 5.51 -17.56
N ASP A 120 22.87 4.59 -17.59
CA ASP A 120 24.27 4.88 -17.89
C ASP A 120 24.30 5.46 -19.30
N ALA A 121 24.48 6.78 -19.41
CA ALA A 121 24.42 7.53 -20.67
C ALA A 121 25.47 7.09 -21.71
N ASN A 122 26.27 6.07 -21.39
CA ASN A 122 27.34 5.52 -22.21
C ASN A 122 27.11 4.05 -22.64
N LYS A 123 25.90 3.49 -22.49
CA LYS A 123 25.62 2.10 -22.94
C LYS A 123 24.84 1.95 -24.25
N ASP A 124 24.45 3.05 -24.90
CA ASP A 124 23.74 3.02 -26.20
C ASP A 124 24.64 3.37 -27.40
N ILE A 125 25.97 3.26 -27.27
CA ILE A 125 26.90 3.29 -28.41
C ILE A 125 27.64 1.95 -28.46
N VAL A 126 26.94 0.88 -28.84
CA VAL A 126 27.52 -0.26 -29.56
C VAL A 126 26.40 -1.05 -30.26
N ASN A 127 26.43 -0.96 -31.59
CA ASN A 127 25.97 -1.92 -32.59
C ASN A 127 24.46 -2.13 -32.79
N GLU A 128 23.90 -1.42 -33.78
CA GLU A 128 23.55 -1.97 -35.11
C GLU A 128 23.63 -0.86 -36.18
#